data_AF-A0A9P6CX49-F1
#
_entry.id   AF-A0A9P6CX49-F1
#
_cell.length_a   1.000
_cell.length_b   1.000
_cell.length_c   1.000
_cell.angle_alpha   90.00
_cell.angle_beta   90.00
_cell.angle_gamma   90.00
#
_symmetry.space_group_name_H-M   'P 1'
#
loop_
_entity.id
_entity.type
_entity.pdbx_description
1 polymer ?
#
loop_
_entity_poly.entity_id
_entity_poly.type
_entity_poly.pdbx_seq_one_letter_code
_entity_poly.pdbx_strand_id
1 'polypeptide(L)'
;MPAKSAGNVQKTRRSSRLIDRQVAATRALSAAQKSSTSSPQAKRRKVSDRPVFSNDDPAPDTSSAMPLGVTTASGSDRRRLQRITSTELDRREKRLLHKEQDFNKRLEELELRMVTLSKMEDETSMMMSQLAEREIESALKQLEEHFTCPLCYEILAAPYSLNPSHCGHTFCGLCILKWFFSRLHRACGGWHESVDCPICRSLLVITPESTPRLPFTFPFVPNRVTASVVESMVEKLVKPPLCSQAKIKREGSESTWASQSRKDRGQECVRKRELSGGTDPEGDGSETSDISAWREGGHMRAEWLKKNREGKSEMDHILSNWSTMVSRDFIEMKQKLGV
;
A
#
# COMPACT_ATOMS: atom_id res chain seq x y z
N MET A 1 -18.04 -3.77 77.95
CA MET A 1 -16.82 -4.56 77.67
C MET A 1 -16.69 -4.72 76.16
N PRO A 2 -15.84 -3.93 75.47
CA PRO A 2 -15.68 -4.00 74.02
C PRO A 2 -14.52 -4.92 73.63
N ALA A 3 -14.79 -5.90 72.76
CA ALA A 3 -13.77 -6.73 72.12
C ALA A 3 -13.32 -6.05 70.82
N LYS A 4 -12.05 -5.63 70.79
CA LYS A 4 -11.38 -5.06 69.61
C LYS A 4 -11.00 -6.20 68.66
N SER A 5 -11.61 -6.22 67.46
CA SER A 5 -11.17 -7.07 66.35
C SER A 5 -10.25 -6.26 65.43
N ALA A 6 -8.99 -6.68 65.36
CA ALA A 6 -7.97 -6.11 64.49
C ALA A 6 -8.09 -6.76 63.10
N GLY A 7 -8.58 -5.99 62.12
CA GLY A 7 -8.72 -6.39 60.72
C GLY A 7 -7.55 -5.92 59.86
N ASN A 8 -6.76 -6.90 59.44
CA ASN A 8 -5.57 -6.91 58.58
C ASN A 8 -5.62 -5.97 57.35
N VAL A 9 -4.71 -5.00 57.27
CA VAL A 9 -4.50 -4.14 56.09
C VAL A 9 -3.60 -4.87 55.09
N GLN A 10 -4.20 -5.47 54.07
CA GLN A 10 -3.45 -6.02 52.93
C GLN A 10 -2.89 -4.87 52.09
N LYS A 11 -1.58 -4.62 52.23
CA LYS A 11 -0.81 -3.76 51.32
C LYS A 11 -0.77 -4.40 49.94
N THR A 12 -1.56 -3.86 49.01
CA THR A 12 -1.47 -4.19 47.60
C THR A 12 -0.11 -3.73 47.06
N ARG A 13 0.77 -4.69 46.77
CA ARG A 13 1.96 -4.51 45.92
C ARG A 13 1.48 -4.18 44.50
N ARG A 14 1.12 -2.91 44.28
CA ARG A 14 0.91 -2.35 42.93
C ARG A 14 2.25 -2.34 42.19
N SER A 15 2.19 -2.76 40.94
CA SER A 15 3.31 -3.09 40.06
C SER A 15 4.28 -1.93 39.83
N SER A 16 5.52 -2.06 40.31
CA SER A 16 6.62 -1.16 39.93
C SER A 16 6.98 -1.26 38.43
N ARG A 17 6.66 -2.39 37.78
CA ARG A 17 7.01 -2.65 36.37
C ARG A 17 6.27 -1.78 35.35
N LEU A 18 5.15 -1.15 35.72
CA LEU A 18 4.40 -0.26 34.83
C LEU A 18 4.96 1.17 34.81
N ILE A 19 5.58 1.61 35.91
CA ILE A 19 6.20 2.95 36.00
C ILE A 19 7.50 2.98 35.20
N ASP A 20 8.31 1.93 35.26
CA ASP A 20 9.57 1.86 34.50
C ASP A 20 9.33 1.86 32.97
N ARG A 21 8.21 1.31 32.52
CA ARG A 21 7.83 1.28 31.09
C ARG A 21 7.31 2.65 30.60
N GLN A 22 6.65 3.42 31.46
CA GLN A 22 6.23 4.79 31.15
C GLN A 22 7.40 5.79 31.14
N VAL A 23 8.40 5.59 32.03
CA VAL A 23 9.64 6.40 32.05
C VAL A 23 10.53 6.11 30.84
N ALA A 24 10.60 4.85 30.38
CA ALA A 24 11.33 4.51 29.16
C ALA A 24 10.68 5.09 27.89
N ALA A 25 9.34 5.09 27.80
CA ALA A 25 8.61 5.66 26.66
C ALA A 25 8.73 7.19 26.57
N THR A 26 8.74 7.90 27.71
CA THR A 26 8.97 9.35 27.73
C THR A 26 10.42 9.73 27.39
N ARG A 27 11.41 8.90 27.77
CA ARG A 27 12.81 9.08 27.35
C ARG A 27 13.04 8.87 25.85
N ALA A 28 12.33 7.93 25.23
CA ALA A 28 12.46 7.67 23.78
C ALA A 28 11.90 8.84 22.94
N LEU A 29 10.81 9.47 23.38
CA LEU A 29 10.23 10.63 22.70
C LEU A 29 11.07 11.92 22.88
N SER A 30 11.72 12.10 24.03
CA SER A 30 12.66 13.21 24.24
C SER A 30 14.00 13.05 23.52
N ALA A 31 14.40 11.82 23.17
CA ALA A 31 15.60 11.56 22.38
C ALA A 31 15.40 11.85 20.88
N ALA A 32 14.18 11.73 20.36
CA ALA A 32 13.85 12.02 18.97
C ALA A 32 13.72 13.53 18.64
N GLN A 33 13.61 14.39 19.66
CA GLN A 33 13.48 15.85 19.47
C GLN A 33 14.80 16.63 19.68
N LYS A 34 15.94 15.97 19.84
CA LYS A 34 17.25 16.62 20.09
C LYS A 34 18.24 16.62 18.92
N SER A 35 17.81 16.27 17.70
CA SER A 35 18.68 16.29 16.51
C SER A 35 18.29 17.39 15.51
N SER A 36 18.16 18.63 15.96
CA SER A 36 18.11 19.80 15.06
C SER A 36 18.52 21.07 15.80
N THR A 37 19.82 21.24 16.09
CA THR A 37 20.49 22.54 16.25
C THR A 37 21.96 22.32 16.55
N SER A 38 22.78 22.21 15.51
CA SER A 38 24.21 22.56 15.61
C SER A 38 24.67 23.15 14.28
N SER A 39 24.70 24.47 14.25
CA SER A 39 25.36 25.30 13.27
C SER A 39 26.88 25.00 13.24
N PRO A 40 27.50 24.81 12.06
CA PRO A 40 28.95 24.81 11.97
C PRO A 40 29.47 26.25 11.91
N GLN A 41 30.33 26.58 12.87
CA GLN A 41 31.11 27.82 12.88
C GLN A 41 31.99 27.94 11.63
N ALA A 42 31.96 29.13 11.04
CA ALA A 42 32.81 29.56 9.94
C ALA A 42 34.30 29.55 10.33
N LYS A 43 35.02 28.49 9.92
CA LYS A 43 36.49 28.53 9.81
C LYS A 43 36.87 29.05 8.43
N ARG A 44 37.18 30.34 8.43
CA ARG A 44 37.93 31.11 7.42
C ARG A 44 39.10 30.29 6.88
N ARG A 45 38.94 29.67 5.72
CA ARG A 45 40.06 29.12 4.91
C ARG A 45 40.22 30.00 3.67
N LYS A 46 41.43 30.56 3.58
CA LYS A 46 42.00 31.38 2.53
C LYS A 46 41.99 30.60 1.21
N VAL A 47 41.18 31.01 0.25
CA VAL A 47 41.20 30.52 -1.13
C VAL A 47 42.19 31.37 -1.90
N SER A 48 43.18 30.68 -2.47
CA SER A 48 44.14 31.22 -3.42
C SER A 48 43.48 31.38 -4.78
N ASP A 49 43.86 32.44 -5.47
CA ASP A 49 43.51 32.80 -6.84
C ASP A 49 43.57 31.63 -7.83
N ARG A 50 42.51 31.49 -8.64
CA ARG A 50 42.56 30.93 -10.00
C ARG A 50 41.36 31.41 -10.83
N PRO A 51 41.53 31.51 -12.16
CA PRO A 51 40.86 32.55 -12.96
C PRO A 51 39.46 32.12 -13.43
N VAL A 52 38.57 33.12 -13.41
CA VAL A 52 37.24 33.11 -14.02
C VAL A 52 37.41 33.12 -15.54
N PHE A 53 37.00 32.04 -16.20
CA PHE A 53 36.63 32.10 -17.62
C PHE A 53 35.13 32.37 -17.68
N SER A 54 34.79 33.62 -18.01
CA SER A 54 33.46 34.03 -18.41
C SER A 54 33.11 33.37 -19.74
N ASN A 55 32.08 32.54 -19.75
CA ASN A 55 31.30 32.25 -20.95
C ASN A 55 30.00 33.02 -20.81
N ASP A 56 30.00 34.23 -21.38
CA ASP A 56 28.80 34.99 -21.70
C ASP A 56 28.09 34.27 -22.86
N ASP A 57 27.02 33.53 -22.56
CA ASP A 57 26.03 33.14 -23.57
C ASP A 57 24.91 34.20 -23.57
N PRO A 58 24.71 34.94 -24.68
CA PRO A 58 23.70 35.98 -24.76
C PRO A 58 22.30 35.37 -24.99
N ALA A 59 21.36 35.74 -24.13
CA ALA A 59 19.94 35.53 -24.36
C ALA A 59 19.45 36.40 -25.54
N PRO A 60 18.64 35.88 -26.48
CA PRO A 60 17.96 36.73 -27.44
C PRO A 60 16.64 37.26 -26.84
N ASP A 61 16.70 38.49 -26.33
CA ASP A 61 15.52 39.29 -26.01
C ASP A 61 14.68 39.52 -27.27
N THR A 62 13.48 38.94 -27.23
CA THR A 62 12.45 39.07 -28.26
C THR A 62 11.59 40.29 -27.91
N SER A 63 12.10 41.48 -28.17
CA SER A 63 11.28 42.69 -28.25
C SER A 63 12.08 43.85 -28.82
N SER A 64 11.98 44.08 -30.13
CA SER A 64 12.20 45.42 -30.66
C SER A 64 11.53 45.58 -32.02
N ALA A 65 10.61 46.53 -32.06
CA ALA A 65 9.96 47.01 -33.25
C ALA A 65 11.00 47.48 -34.29
N MET A 66 10.81 47.10 -35.55
CA MET A 66 11.56 47.67 -36.66
C MET A 66 10.64 48.16 -37.78
N PRO A 67 11.08 49.18 -38.52
CA PRO A 67 10.26 50.07 -39.32
C PRO A 67 10.11 49.56 -40.75
N LEU A 68 9.03 50.00 -41.38
CA LEU A 68 8.82 49.95 -42.82
C LEU A 68 9.90 50.79 -43.54
N GLY A 69 11.01 50.14 -43.90
CA GLY A 69 12.09 50.69 -44.70
C GLY A 69 12.26 49.87 -45.98
N VAL A 70 11.41 50.12 -46.97
CA VAL A 70 11.55 49.61 -48.33
C VAL A 70 12.85 50.20 -48.92
N THR A 71 13.89 49.38 -49.03
CA THR A 71 15.04 49.67 -49.90
C THR A 71 15.27 48.50 -50.85
N THR A 72 14.72 48.67 -52.04
CA THR A 72 15.06 47.95 -53.26
C THR A 72 16.53 48.23 -53.64
N ALA A 73 17.41 47.25 -53.47
CA ALA A 73 18.72 47.21 -54.11
C ALA A 73 18.92 45.87 -54.81
N SER A 74 18.35 45.80 -56.01
CA SER A 74 18.78 44.91 -57.09
C SER A 74 20.23 45.24 -57.45
N GLY A 75 21.16 44.29 -57.26
CA GLY A 75 22.58 44.54 -57.53
C GLY A 75 23.48 43.31 -57.42
N SER A 76 23.36 42.39 -58.39
CA SER A 76 24.45 41.56 -58.93
C SER A 76 25.64 41.17 -58.01
N ASP A 77 25.49 40.12 -57.20
CA ASP A 77 26.65 39.38 -56.66
C ASP A 77 26.73 37.96 -57.23
N ARG A 78 26.55 37.84 -58.56
CA ARG A 78 26.77 36.60 -59.33
C ARG A 78 28.22 36.42 -59.80
N ARG A 79 29.18 37.25 -59.34
CA ARG A 79 30.58 37.24 -59.81
C ARG A 79 31.62 36.80 -58.78
N ARG A 80 31.21 36.22 -57.65
CA ARG A 80 32.15 35.60 -56.69
C ARG A 80 31.98 34.10 -56.54
N LEU A 81 31.65 33.42 -57.65
CA LEU A 81 32.04 32.02 -57.86
C LEU A 81 33.55 31.98 -58.14
N GLN A 82 34.35 32.39 -57.15
CA GLN A 82 35.78 32.15 -57.18
C GLN A 82 35.98 30.63 -57.25
N ARG A 83 36.70 30.20 -58.28
CA ARG A 83 37.07 28.82 -58.57
C ARG A 83 37.75 28.25 -57.30
N ILE A 84 37.01 27.47 -56.52
CA ILE A 84 37.54 26.79 -55.33
C ILE A 84 38.71 25.93 -55.81
N THR A 85 39.89 26.17 -55.26
CA THR A 85 41.08 25.38 -55.60
C THR A 85 40.93 23.98 -55.00
N SER A 86 41.43 22.96 -55.70
CA SER A 86 41.39 21.56 -55.23
C SER A 86 41.94 21.40 -53.81
N THR A 87 42.97 22.17 -53.44
CA THR A 87 43.54 22.18 -52.09
C THR A 87 42.56 22.63 -51.01
N GLU A 88 41.63 23.54 -51.31
CA GLU A 88 40.62 24.00 -50.35
C GLU A 88 39.50 22.96 -50.18
N LEU A 89 39.18 22.20 -51.23
CA LEU A 89 38.29 21.04 -51.13
C LEU A 89 38.88 19.96 -50.21
N ASP A 90 40.15 19.61 -50.40
CA ASP A 90 40.83 18.62 -49.55
C ASP A 90 40.84 19.04 -48.07
N ARG A 91 41.08 20.33 -47.79
CA ARG A 91 41.02 20.87 -46.42
C ARG A 91 39.61 20.80 -45.84
N ARG A 92 38.59 21.05 -46.66
CA ARG A 92 37.19 20.94 -46.23
C ARG A 92 36.81 19.48 -45.97
N GLU A 93 37.23 18.56 -46.82
CA GLU A 93 37.00 17.12 -46.67
C GLU A 93 37.63 16.59 -45.39
N LYS A 94 38.92 16.91 -45.13
CA LYS A 94 39.60 16.54 -43.88
C LYS A 94 38.87 17.07 -42.64
N ARG A 95 38.37 18.32 -42.69
CA ARG A 95 37.56 18.90 -41.60
C ARG A 95 36.24 18.16 -41.38
N LEU A 96 35.61 17.67 -42.45
CA LEU A 96 34.37 16.89 -42.35
C LEU A 96 34.62 15.50 -41.78
N LEU A 97 35.63 14.79 -42.26
CA LEU A 97 36.02 13.47 -41.73
C LEU A 97 36.35 13.55 -40.23
N HIS A 98 37.07 14.59 -39.81
CA HIS A 98 37.37 14.78 -38.39
C HIS A 98 36.09 15.00 -37.56
N LYS A 99 35.17 15.84 -38.05
CA LYS A 99 33.87 16.06 -37.38
C LYS A 99 33.03 14.78 -37.33
N GLU A 100 33.01 14.00 -38.40
CA GLU A 100 32.31 12.72 -38.46
C GLU A 100 32.86 11.73 -37.42
N GLN A 101 34.19 11.62 -37.32
CA GLN A 101 34.84 10.82 -36.28
C GLN A 101 34.48 11.30 -34.86
N ASP A 102 34.45 12.61 -34.63
CA ASP A 102 34.06 13.17 -33.33
C ASP A 102 32.59 12.89 -33.00
N PHE A 103 31.68 12.97 -33.98
CA PHE A 103 30.28 12.60 -33.78
C PHE A 103 30.11 11.12 -33.50
N ASN A 104 30.83 10.24 -34.21
CA ASN A 104 30.78 8.80 -33.97
C ASN A 104 31.27 8.46 -32.55
N LYS A 105 32.38 9.06 -32.10
CA LYS A 105 32.86 8.87 -30.71
C LYS A 105 31.83 9.31 -29.67
N ARG A 106 31.15 10.44 -29.90
CA ARG A 106 30.08 10.92 -29.01
C ARG A 106 28.86 10.00 -29.02
N LEU A 107 28.53 9.43 -30.18
CA LEU A 107 27.43 8.47 -30.31
C LEU A 107 27.74 7.19 -29.52
N GLU A 108 28.94 6.63 -29.67
CA GLU A 108 29.40 5.47 -28.89
C GLU A 108 29.40 5.76 -27.37
N GLU A 109 29.87 6.94 -26.96
CA GLU A 109 29.84 7.37 -25.55
C GLU A 109 28.40 7.44 -24.99
N LEU A 110 27.47 8.00 -25.77
CA LEU A 110 26.06 8.09 -25.39
C LEU A 110 25.41 6.72 -25.34
N GLU A 111 25.68 5.83 -26.29
CA GLU A 111 25.16 4.47 -26.30
C GLU A 111 25.64 3.68 -25.07
N LEU A 112 26.93 3.75 -24.75
CA LEU A 112 27.49 3.15 -23.54
C LEU A 112 26.83 3.72 -22.27
N ARG A 113 26.60 5.03 -22.22
CA ARG A 113 25.90 5.68 -21.11
C ARG A 113 24.45 5.21 -20.99
N MET A 114 23.73 5.06 -22.10
CA MET A 114 22.36 4.54 -22.12
C MET A 114 22.29 3.10 -21.61
N VAL A 115 23.21 2.22 -22.05
CA VAL A 115 23.29 0.83 -21.56
C VAL A 115 23.57 0.80 -20.06
N THR A 116 24.48 1.64 -19.58
CA THR A 116 24.81 1.72 -18.14
C THR A 116 23.60 2.18 -17.32
N LEU A 117 22.90 3.21 -17.77
CA LEU A 117 21.68 3.69 -17.10
C LEU A 117 20.57 2.65 -17.11
N SER A 118 20.34 1.97 -18.25
CA SER A 118 19.35 0.89 -18.36
C SER A 118 19.65 -0.23 -17.38
N LYS A 119 20.92 -0.65 -17.26
CA LYS A 119 21.33 -1.67 -16.30
C LYS A 119 21.06 -1.25 -14.85
N MET A 120 21.39 -0.01 -14.49
CA MET A 120 21.10 0.51 -13.14
C MET A 120 19.59 0.60 -12.88
N GLU A 121 18.80 0.98 -13.89
CA GLU A 121 17.33 1.00 -13.79
C GLU A 121 16.77 -0.40 -13.53
N ASP A 122 17.23 -1.42 -14.25
CA ASP A 122 16.83 -2.81 -14.05
C ASP A 122 17.21 -3.33 -12.66
N GLU A 123 18.43 -3.04 -12.19
CA GLU A 123 18.89 -3.41 -10.85
C GLU A 123 18.04 -2.76 -9.74
N THR A 124 17.73 -1.46 -9.89
CA THR A 124 16.87 -0.76 -8.92
C THR A 124 15.43 -1.25 -8.96
N SER A 125 14.90 -1.56 -10.14
CA SER A 125 13.56 -2.14 -10.31
C SER A 125 13.44 -3.51 -9.64
N MET A 126 14.44 -4.37 -9.82
CA MET A 126 14.51 -5.68 -9.17
C MET A 126 14.57 -5.56 -7.64
N MET A 127 15.41 -4.65 -7.12
CA MET A 127 15.52 -4.41 -5.68
C MET A 127 14.20 -3.91 -5.07
N MET A 128 13.51 -3.01 -5.77
CA MET A 128 12.22 -2.48 -5.33
C MET A 128 11.11 -3.55 -5.36
N SER A 129 11.10 -4.44 -6.35
CA SER A 129 10.16 -5.58 -6.39
C SER A 129 10.34 -6.50 -5.18
N GLN A 130 11.59 -6.85 -4.84
CA GLN A 130 11.88 -7.69 -3.68
C GLN A 130 11.49 -7.05 -2.34
N LEU A 131 11.57 -5.73 -2.24
CA LEU A 131 11.09 -5.01 -1.04
C LEU A 131 9.57 -5.08 -0.94
N ALA A 132 8.88 -4.85 -2.05
CA ALA A 132 7.42 -4.91 -2.08
C ALA A 132 6.88 -6.32 -1.75
N GLU A 133 7.53 -7.39 -2.23
CA GLU A 133 7.19 -8.78 -1.89
C GLU A 133 7.31 -9.03 -0.39
N ARG A 134 8.45 -8.65 0.21
CA ARG A 134 8.68 -8.79 1.66
C ARG A 134 7.68 -7.99 2.50
N GLU A 135 7.27 -6.81 2.02
CA GLU A 135 6.23 -6.02 2.70
C GLU A 135 4.86 -6.71 2.68
N ILE A 136 4.50 -7.34 1.56
CA ILE A 136 3.23 -8.07 1.42
C ILE A 136 3.24 -9.33 2.30
N GLU A 137 4.32 -10.11 2.27
CA GLU A 137 4.52 -11.28 3.15
C GLU A 137 4.44 -10.89 4.62
N SER A 138 5.12 -9.81 5.01
CA SER A 138 5.06 -9.30 6.38
C SER A 138 3.66 -8.85 6.78
N ALA A 139 2.88 -8.27 5.86
CA ALA A 139 1.51 -7.86 6.14
C ALA A 139 0.57 -9.07 6.33
N LEU A 140 0.72 -10.11 5.51
CA LEU A 140 -0.07 -11.35 5.65
C LEU A 140 0.25 -12.04 6.98
N LYS A 141 1.54 -12.19 7.30
CA LYS A 141 1.97 -12.76 8.58
C LYS A 141 1.42 -11.99 9.78
N GLN A 142 1.39 -10.65 9.73
CA GLN A 142 0.79 -9.84 10.80
C GLN A 142 -0.72 -10.06 10.92
N LEU A 143 -1.44 -10.25 9.81
CA LEU A 143 -2.86 -10.60 9.83
C LEU A 143 -3.08 -11.95 10.52
N GLU A 144 -2.30 -12.96 10.17
CA GLU A 144 -2.44 -14.32 10.73
C GLU A 144 -2.08 -14.37 12.22
N GLU A 145 -0.99 -13.73 12.63
CA GLU A 145 -0.50 -13.77 14.00
C GLU A 145 -1.36 -12.95 14.99
N HIS A 146 -1.94 -11.84 14.54
CA HIS A 146 -2.58 -10.87 15.45
C HIS A 146 -4.06 -10.64 15.18
N PHE A 147 -4.55 -10.96 14.00
CA PHE A 147 -5.91 -10.66 13.56
C PHE A 147 -6.70 -11.88 13.13
N THR A 148 -6.39 -13.03 13.73
CA THR A 148 -7.15 -14.27 13.53
C THR A 148 -8.28 -14.40 14.54
N CYS A 149 -9.48 -14.70 14.05
CA CYS A 149 -10.66 -14.97 14.86
C CYS A 149 -10.51 -16.31 15.59
N PRO A 150 -10.61 -16.36 16.92
CA PRO A 150 -10.43 -17.60 17.67
C PRO A 150 -11.61 -18.59 17.57
N LEU A 151 -12.69 -18.22 16.86
CA LEU A 151 -13.84 -19.11 16.63
C LEU A 151 -13.79 -19.80 15.25
N CYS A 152 -13.27 -19.14 14.22
CA CYS A 152 -13.18 -19.71 12.86
C CYS A 152 -11.74 -19.89 12.36
N TYR A 153 -10.75 -19.41 13.09
CA TYR A 153 -9.32 -19.46 12.72
C TYR A 153 -9.00 -18.80 11.37
N GLU A 154 -9.79 -17.79 11.00
CA GLU A 154 -9.56 -16.98 9.81
C GLU A 154 -9.32 -15.51 10.20
N ILE A 155 -8.79 -14.72 9.26
CA ILE A 155 -8.64 -13.28 9.42
C ILE A 155 -9.98 -12.64 9.79
N LEU A 156 -9.98 -11.81 10.84
CA LEU A 156 -11.15 -11.15 11.39
C LEU A 156 -11.93 -10.40 10.30
N ALA A 157 -13.22 -10.71 10.18
CA ALA A 157 -14.16 -10.05 9.28
C ALA A 157 -15.27 -9.40 10.12
N ALA A 158 -15.46 -8.08 9.96
CA ALA A 158 -16.32 -7.25 10.80
C ALA A 158 -16.04 -7.48 12.30
N PRO A 159 -14.89 -7.02 12.84
CA PRO A 159 -14.50 -7.34 14.21
C PRO A 159 -15.39 -6.64 15.25
N TYR A 160 -15.93 -7.41 16.18
CA TYR A 160 -16.66 -6.93 17.36
C TYR A 160 -15.99 -7.45 18.63
N SER A 161 -15.89 -6.57 19.62
CA SER A 161 -15.42 -6.92 20.95
C SER A 161 -16.60 -7.18 21.88
N LEU A 162 -16.44 -8.17 22.75
CA LEU A 162 -17.29 -8.31 23.92
C LEU A 162 -17.13 -7.06 24.80
N ASN A 163 -18.22 -6.56 25.38
CA ASN A 163 -18.25 -5.31 26.14
C ASN A 163 -16.96 -5.10 26.97
N PRO A 164 -16.19 -4.01 26.73
CA PRO A 164 -14.84 -3.81 27.28
C PRO A 164 -14.74 -3.88 28.80
N SER A 165 -15.84 -3.65 29.54
CA SER A 165 -15.87 -3.76 30.99
C SER A 165 -15.54 -5.17 31.51
N HIS A 166 -15.63 -6.21 30.68
CA HIS A 166 -15.51 -7.60 31.12
C HIS A 166 -14.28 -8.34 30.57
N CYS A 167 -13.92 -8.17 29.30
CA CYS A 167 -12.70 -8.81 28.76
C CYS A 167 -12.15 -8.23 27.45
N GLY A 168 -12.97 -7.57 26.62
CA GLY A 168 -12.51 -6.92 25.39
C GLY A 168 -12.07 -7.86 24.25
N HIS A 169 -12.25 -9.18 24.39
CA HIS A 169 -11.90 -10.13 23.33
C HIS A 169 -12.71 -9.89 22.05
N THR A 170 -12.03 -10.02 20.91
CA THR A 170 -12.55 -9.64 19.58
C THR A 170 -12.72 -10.87 18.69
N PHE A 171 -13.80 -10.87 17.91
CA PHE A 171 -14.20 -11.97 17.02
C PHE A 171 -14.80 -11.41 15.73
N CYS A 172 -14.94 -12.25 14.69
CA CYS A 172 -15.78 -11.89 13.54
C CYS A 172 -17.23 -11.68 13.98
N GLY A 173 -17.93 -10.71 13.39
CA GLY A 173 -19.32 -10.39 13.71
C GLY A 173 -20.23 -11.62 13.64
N LEU A 174 -20.19 -12.35 12.52
CA LEU A 174 -21.00 -13.57 12.38
C LEU A 174 -20.62 -14.67 13.37
N CYS A 175 -19.33 -14.85 13.66
CA CYS A 175 -18.87 -15.92 14.54
C CYS A 175 -19.38 -15.71 15.97
N ILE A 176 -19.27 -14.49 16.49
CA ILE A 176 -19.73 -14.21 17.85
C ILE A 176 -21.26 -14.21 17.96
N LEU A 177 -21.98 -13.80 16.90
CA LEU A 177 -23.43 -13.94 16.84
C LEU A 177 -23.85 -15.41 16.87
N LYS A 178 -23.30 -16.25 15.99
CA LYS A 178 -23.58 -17.70 15.97
C LYS A 178 -23.32 -18.33 17.33
N TRP A 179 -22.19 -18.02 17.94
CA TRP A 179 -21.84 -18.52 19.25
C TRP A 179 -22.86 -18.06 20.33
N PHE A 180 -23.23 -16.78 20.35
CA PHE A 180 -24.17 -16.23 21.33
C PHE A 180 -25.59 -16.80 21.18
N PHE A 181 -26.09 -16.92 19.95
CA PHE A 181 -27.40 -17.51 19.65
C PHE A 181 -27.42 -19.04 19.76
N SER A 182 -26.28 -19.72 19.69
CA SER A 182 -26.20 -21.16 19.98
C SER A 182 -26.69 -21.48 21.41
N ARG A 183 -26.50 -20.54 22.35
CA ARG A 183 -26.94 -20.65 23.75
C ARG A 183 -28.41 -20.26 23.99
N LEU A 184 -29.09 -19.71 22.99
CA LEU A 184 -30.51 -19.37 23.10
C LEU A 184 -31.37 -20.64 23.13
N HIS A 185 -32.30 -20.74 24.08
CA HIS A 185 -33.22 -21.87 24.17
C HIS A 185 -34.28 -21.81 23.05
N ARG A 186 -34.37 -22.86 22.23
CA ARG A 186 -35.23 -22.89 21.03
C ARG A 186 -36.73 -22.78 21.33
N ALA A 187 -37.19 -23.30 22.48
CA ALA A 187 -38.62 -23.35 22.78
C ALA A 187 -39.18 -22.01 23.27
N CYS A 188 -38.41 -21.27 24.09
CA CYS A 188 -38.89 -20.02 24.71
C CYS A 188 -38.21 -18.75 24.18
N GLY A 189 -37.11 -18.88 23.43
CA GLY A 189 -36.33 -17.74 22.93
C GLY A 189 -35.65 -16.92 24.03
N GLY A 190 -35.31 -17.54 25.16
CA GLY A 190 -34.55 -16.94 26.25
C GLY A 190 -33.17 -17.59 26.46
N TRP A 191 -32.29 -16.91 27.19
CA TRP A 191 -31.02 -17.47 27.67
C TRP A 191 -31.16 -17.88 29.13
N HIS A 192 -31.36 -19.19 29.37
CA HIS A 192 -31.49 -19.73 30.73
C HIS A 192 -30.14 -19.98 31.42
N GLU A 193 -29.05 -19.97 30.64
CA GLU A 193 -27.69 -20.11 31.11
C GLU A 193 -26.95 -18.78 30.89
N SER A 194 -25.98 -18.47 31.77
CA SER A 194 -25.08 -17.36 31.53
C SER A 194 -24.27 -17.59 30.26
N VAL A 195 -24.12 -16.53 29.48
CA VAL A 195 -23.36 -16.57 28.24
C VAL A 195 -21.99 -15.96 28.54
N ASP A 196 -20.92 -16.75 28.40
CA ASP A 196 -19.57 -16.38 28.87
C ASP A 196 -18.60 -16.24 27.71
N CYS A 197 -17.66 -15.30 27.74
CA CYS A 197 -16.63 -15.16 26.70
C CYS A 197 -15.98 -16.52 26.31
N PRO A 198 -15.96 -16.89 25.00
CA PRO A 198 -15.36 -18.16 24.55
C PRO A 198 -13.88 -18.35 24.95
N ILE A 199 -13.16 -17.25 25.16
CA ILE A 199 -11.71 -17.25 25.42
C ILE A 199 -11.42 -17.29 26.92
N CYS A 200 -12.03 -16.40 27.70
CA CYS A 200 -11.66 -16.19 29.11
C CYS A 200 -12.79 -16.50 30.10
N ARG A 201 -13.96 -16.91 29.63
CA ARG A 201 -15.15 -17.21 30.43
C ARG A 201 -15.67 -16.05 31.30
N SER A 202 -15.27 -14.80 31.01
CA SER A 202 -15.92 -13.62 31.61
C SER A 202 -17.39 -13.59 31.23
N LEU A 203 -18.27 -13.45 32.23
CA LEU A 203 -19.72 -13.33 32.07
C LEU A 203 -20.06 -12.14 31.16
N LEU A 204 -20.96 -12.36 30.20
CA LEU A 204 -21.54 -11.28 29.41
C LEU A 204 -22.74 -10.65 30.12
N VAL A 205 -23.11 -9.45 29.69
CA VAL A 205 -24.29 -8.75 30.20
C VAL A 205 -25.53 -9.64 30.02
N ILE A 206 -26.25 -9.88 31.12
CA ILE A 206 -27.52 -10.61 31.10
C ILE A 206 -28.50 -9.82 30.25
N THR A 207 -28.97 -10.42 29.16
CA THR A 207 -29.97 -9.80 28.30
C THR A 207 -31.31 -9.78 29.04
N PRO A 208 -31.87 -8.60 29.37
CA PRO A 208 -33.16 -8.55 30.07
C PRO A 208 -34.27 -9.13 29.18
N GLU A 209 -35.18 -9.90 29.78
CA GLU A 209 -36.29 -10.50 29.04
C GLU A 209 -37.37 -9.47 28.65
N SER A 210 -37.51 -8.38 29.43
CA SER A 210 -38.51 -7.35 29.21
C SER A 210 -38.14 -6.41 28.06
N THR A 211 -39.04 -6.25 27.11
CA THR A 211 -39.01 -5.17 26.11
C THR A 211 -39.77 -3.93 26.64
N PRO A 212 -39.27 -2.70 26.42
CA PRO A 212 -38.12 -2.37 25.58
C PRO A 212 -36.77 -2.58 26.28
N ARG A 213 -35.79 -3.15 25.58
CA ARG A 213 -34.42 -3.27 26.08
C ARG A 213 -33.65 -1.97 25.90
N LEU A 214 -32.76 -1.68 26.83
CA LEU A 214 -31.87 -0.52 26.73
C LEU A 214 -30.70 -0.85 25.79
N PRO A 215 -30.30 0.05 24.87
CA PRO A 215 -29.24 -0.23 23.89
C PRO A 215 -27.91 -0.69 24.49
N PHE A 216 -27.55 -0.22 25.68
CA PHE A 216 -26.30 -0.61 26.36
C PHE A 216 -26.29 -2.06 26.87
N THR A 217 -27.44 -2.74 26.86
CA THR A 217 -27.53 -4.18 27.21
C THR A 217 -27.08 -5.09 26.07
N PHE A 218 -26.83 -4.53 24.87
CA PHE A 218 -26.27 -5.28 23.77
C PHE A 218 -24.81 -5.67 24.08
N PRO A 219 -24.44 -6.97 24.03
CA PRO A 219 -23.16 -7.45 24.56
C PRO A 219 -21.96 -7.16 23.65
N PHE A 220 -22.17 -6.66 22.43
CA PHE A 220 -21.14 -6.48 21.41
C PHE A 220 -20.91 -5.01 21.09
N VAL A 221 -19.65 -4.62 20.97
CA VAL A 221 -19.23 -3.28 20.56
C VAL A 221 -18.37 -3.39 19.30
N PRO A 222 -18.64 -2.62 18.23
CA PRO A 222 -17.80 -2.62 17.05
C PRO A 222 -16.37 -2.22 17.39
N ASN A 223 -15.38 -3.04 17.02
CA ASN A 223 -13.97 -2.72 17.23
C ASN A 223 -13.41 -1.99 15.99
N ARG A 224 -13.69 -0.69 15.91
CA ARG A 224 -13.32 0.14 14.76
C ARG A 224 -11.82 0.21 14.52
N VAL A 225 -11.02 0.22 15.59
CA VAL A 225 -9.55 0.24 15.46
C VAL A 225 -9.05 -1.04 14.80
N THR A 226 -9.48 -2.20 15.30
CA THR A 226 -9.12 -3.48 14.67
C THR A 226 -9.66 -3.57 13.25
N ALA A 227 -10.89 -3.12 12.99
CA ALA A 227 -11.46 -3.11 11.64
C ALA A 227 -10.60 -2.31 10.66
N SER A 228 -10.20 -1.07 11.02
CA SER A 228 -9.38 -0.22 10.15
C SER A 228 -7.98 -0.79 9.92
N VAL A 229 -7.36 -1.40 10.93
CA VAL A 229 -6.04 -2.03 10.76
C VAL A 229 -6.12 -3.24 9.83
N VAL A 230 -7.11 -4.12 10.04
CA VAL A 230 -7.32 -5.30 9.19
C VAL A 230 -7.65 -4.88 7.76
N GLU A 231 -8.59 -3.95 7.57
CA GLU A 231 -8.94 -3.41 6.24
C GLU A 231 -7.71 -2.81 5.54
N SER A 232 -6.88 -2.05 6.26
CA SER A 232 -5.66 -1.48 5.69
C SER A 232 -4.62 -2.53 5.31
N MET A 233 -4.45 -3.59 6.11
CA MET A 233 -3.51 -4.67 5.81
C MET A 233 -4.00 -5.53 4.64
N VAL A 234 -5.29 -5.88 4.61
CA VAL A 234 -5.90 -6.60 3.49
C VAL A 234 -5.75 -5.80 2.19
N GLU A 235 -5.97 -4.48 2.21
CA GLU A 235 -5.79 -3.63 1.04
C GLU A 235 -4.33 -3.58 0.54
N LYS A 236 -3.35 -3.74 1.44
CA LYS A 236 -1.94 -3.87 1.02
C LYS A 236 -1.67 -5.17 0.26
N LEU A 237 -2.37 -6.27 0.59
CA LEU A 237 -2.23 -7.55 -0.12
C LEU A 237 -2.80 -7.48 -1.55
N VAL A 238 -3.78 -6.61 -1.77
CA VAL A 238 -4.46 -6.45 -3.06
C VAL A 238 -3.59 -5.78 -4.08
N LYS A 239 -2.91 -4.70 -3.67
CA LYS A 239 -2.22 -3.82 -4.60
C LYS A 239 -1.02 -4.56 -5.23
N PRO A 240 -0.93 -4.61 -6.56
CA PRO A 240 0.29 -5.11 -7.18
C PRO A 240 1.46 -4.19 -6.77
N PRO A 241 2.68 -4.73 -6.60
CA PRO A 241 3.87 -3.92 -6.41
C PRO A 241 3.93 -2.81 -7.45
N LEU A 242 3.92 -1.55 -7.00
CA LEU A 242 3.82 -0.37 -7.87
C LEU A 242 4.92 -0.30 -8.94
N CYS A 243 6.06 -0.97 -8.72
CA CYS A 243 7.15 -1.05 -9.70
C CYS A 243 6.77 -1.76 -11.01
N SER A 244 5.73 -2.59 -11.03
CA SER A 244 5.31 -3.31 -12.24
C SER A 244 4.59 -2.41 -13.26
N GLN A 245 4.12 -1.23 -12.84
CA GLN A 245 3.28 -0.34 -13.66
C GLN A 245 3.98 0.93 -14.13
N ALA A 246 5.24 1.16 -13.74
CA ALA A 246 6.07 2.17 -14.35
C ALA A 246 6.51 1.69 -15.76
N LYS A 247 5.54 1.43 -16.62
CA LYS A 247 5.74 1.43 -18.06
C LYS A 247 6.03 2.89 -18.38
N ILE A 248 7.30 3.29 -18.23
CA ILE A 248 7.80 4.58 -18.70
C ILE A 248 7.27 4.65 -20.12
N LYS A 249 6.27 5.51 -20.31
CA LYS A 249 5.71 5.82 -21.61
C LYS A 249 6.88 6.47 -22.31
N ARG A 250 7.71 5.65 -22.96
CA ARG A 250 8.81 6.08 -23.80
C ARG A 250 8.13 6.96 -24.81
N GLU A 251 8.20 8.27 -24.60
CA GLU A 251 7.72 9.23 -25.58
C GLU A 251 8.46 8.85 -26.85
N GLY A 252 7.70 8.34 -27.81
CA GLY A 252 8.23 7.95 -29.10
C GLY A 252 8.91 9.20 -29.63
N SER A 253 10.24 9.16 -29.67
CA SER A 253 11.06 10.17 -30.30
C SER A 253 10.44 10.48 -31.66
N GLU A 254 9.95 11.71 -31.77
CA GLU A 254 9.28 12.29 -32.92
C GLU A 254 10.32 12.46 -34.03
N SER A 255 10.68 11.37 -34.69
CA SER A 255 11.46 11.37 -35.91
C SER A 255 10.94 10.24 -36.79
N THR A 256 9.95 10.56 -37.62
CA THR A 256 9.86 10.19 -39.05
C THR A 256 8.47 10.60 -39.56
N TRP A 257 8.40 11.80 -40.12
CA TRP A 257 7.40 12.12 -41.13
C TRP A 257 7.74 11.30 -42.38
N ALA A 258 7.13 10.12 -42.57
CA ALA A 258 7.09 9.47 -43.88
C ALA A 258 5.91 8.51 -44.00
N SER A 259 4.99 8.93 -44.87
CA SER A 259 4.20 8.10 -45.78
C SER A 259 3.17 7.13 -45.19
N GLN A 260 1.93 7.61 -45.24
CA GLN A 260 0.73 6.83 -45.47
C GLN A 260 0.98 5.76 -46.55
N SER A 261 0.74 4.49 -46.24
CA SER A 261 0.39 3.49 -47.24
C SER A 261 -0.68 2.55 -46.67
N ARG A 262 -1.69 2.33 -47.51
CA ARG A 262 -2.93 1.61 -47.26
C ARG A 262 -2.74 0.11 -47.38
N LYS A 263 -3.72 -0.63 -46.84
CA LYS A 263 -4.01 -2.08 -47.00
C LYS A 263 -3.00 -2.98 -46.25
N ASP A 264 -3.43 -3.99 -45.51
CA ASP A 264 -4.28 -5.06 -46.02
C ASP A 264 -5.04 -5.83 -44.91
N ARG A 265 -6.13 -6.46 -45.34
CA ARG A 265 -6.92 -7.42 -44.58
C ARG A 265 -6.14 -8.75 -44.52
N GLY A 266 -6.18 -9.43 -43.36
CA GLY A 266 -5.79 -10.85 -43.28
C GLY A 266 -5.41 -11.21 -41.85
N GLN A 267 -6.30 -11.85 -41.10
CA GLN A 267 -6.51 -13.30 -41.09
C GLN A 267 -5.95 -13.86 -39.76
N GLU A 268 -6.92 -13.99 -38.87
CA GLU A 268 -6.94 -14.71 -37.61
C GLU A 268 -6.15 -16.04 -37.68
N CYS A 269 -5.09 -16.15 -36.87
CA CYS A 269 -4.30 -17.36 -36.71
C CYS A 269 -4.37 -17.81 -35.24
N VAL A 270 -5.39 -18.60 -34.93
CA VAL A 270 -5.58 -19.28 -33.66
C VAL A 270 -4.55 -20.41 -33.56
N ARG A 271 -3.42 -20.15 -32.89
CA ARG A 271 -2.49 -21.22 -32.49
C ARG A 271 -2.93 -21.82 -31.16
N LYS A 272 -3.62 -22.95 -31.27
CA LYS A 272 -3.91 -23.89 -30.18
C LYS A 272 -2.59 -24.48 -29.69
N ARG A 273 -2.11 -24.01 -28.53
CA ARG A 273 -0.92 -24.54 -27.85
C ARG A 273 -1.37 -25.68 -26.93
N GLU A 274 -1.13 -26.91 -27.37
CA GLU A 274 -1.33 -28.10 -26.54
C GLU A 274 -0.25 -28.11 -25.45
N LEU A 275 -0.67 -27.99 -24.19
CA LEU A 275 0.19 -28.20 -23.04
C LEU A 275 0.43 -29.70 -22.87
N SER A 276 1.67 -30.09 -23.09
CA SER A 276 2.23 -31.38 -22.71
C SER A 276 2.37 -31.44 -21.18
N GLY A 277 1.89 -32.53 -20.60
CA GLY A 277 2.06 -32.85 -19.18
C GLY A 277 3.54 -33.05 -18.86
N GLY A 278 4.09 -32.10 -18.12
CA GLY A 278 5.37 -32.24 -17.42
C GLY A 278 5.09 -32.60 -15.98
N THR A 279 5.67 -33.70 -15.54
CA THR A 279 5.71 -34.18 -14.15
C THR A 279 6.27 -33.08 -13.24
N ASP A 280 5.44 -32.59 -12.33
CA ASP A 280 5.84 -31.56 -11.37
C ASP A 280 6.83 -32.14 -10.34
N PRO A 281 7.99 -31.50 -10.12
CA PRO A 281 8.86 -31.84 -9.02
C PRO A 281 8.18 -31.45 -7.71
N GLU A 282 8.04 -32.42 -6.79
CA GLU A 282 7.61 -32.21 -5.40
C GLU A 282 8.65 -31.34 -4.67
N GLY A 283 8.61 -30.04 -4.95
CA GLY A 283 9.38 -29.01 -4.28
C GLY A 283 8.54 -28.36 -3.21
N ASP A 284 9.04 -28.41 -1.98
CA ASP A 284 8.56 -27.77 -0.75
C ASP A 284 8.45 -26.23 -0.91
N GLY A 285 7.48 -25.78 -1.71
CA GLY A 285 7.25 -24.40 -2.13
C GLY A 285 5.85 -23.89 -1.81
N SER A 286 5.21 -24.44 -0.78
CA SER A 286 3.79 -24.19 -0.48
C SER A 286 3.48 -22.79 0.08
N GLU A 287 4.47 -22.01 0.52
CA GLU A 287 4.21 -20.73 1.21
C GLU A 287 3.85 -19.57 0.27
N THR A 288 4.39 -19.51 -0.95
CA THR A 288 4.09 -18.40 -1.88
C THR A 288 2.68 -18.47 -2.48
N SER A 289 1.99 -19.60 -2.33
CA SER A 289 0.68 -19.85 -2.93
C SER A 289 -0.43 -19.00 -2.30
N ASP A 290 -0.28 -18.57 -1.05
CA ASP A 290 -1.36 -17.95 -0.27
C ASP A 290 -1.62 -16.48 -0.69
N ILE A 291 -0.57 -15.70 -0.93
CA ILE A 291 -0.70 -14.26 -1.28
C ILE A 291 -1.55 -14.04 -2.54
N SER A 292 -1.46 -14.94 -3.52
CA SER A 292 -2.25 -14.85 -4.75
C SER A 292 -3.76 -14.92 -4.50
N ALA A 293 -4.19 -15.67 -3.48
CA ALA A 293 -5.59 -15.80 -3.09
C ALA A 293 -6.18 -14.53 -2.46
N TRP A 294 -5.32 -13.59 -2.04
CA TRP A 294 -5.70 -12.29 -1.50
C TRP A 294 -5.70 -11.15 -2.53
N ARG A 295 -5.21 -11.39 -3.75
CA ARG A 295 -5.20 -10.39 -4.83
C ARG A 295 -6.61 -10.06 -5.34
N GLU A 296 -6.73 -9.09 -6.24
CA GLU A 296 -7.99 -8.80 -6.96
C GLU A 296 -8.50 -10.06 -7.69
N GLY A 297 -9.74 -10.45 -7.41
CA GLY A 297 -10.34 -11.71 -7.90
C GLY A 297 -9.91 -12.97 -7.14
N GLY A 298 -9.03 -12.86 -6.14
CA GLY A 298 -8.63 -13.97 -5.29
C GLY A 298 -9.76 -14.46 -4.37
N HIS A 299 -9.85 -15.79 -4.19
CA HIS A 299 -10.96 -16.42 -3.48
C HIS A 299 -11.01 -16.06 -1.98
N MET A 300 -9.86 -16.02 -1.29
CA MET A 300 -9.81 -15.68 0.15
C MET A 300 -10.27 -14.24 0.40
N ARG A 301 -9.88 -13.30 -0.47
CA ARG A 301 -10.37 -11.93 -0.38
C ARG A 301 -11.88 -11.86 -0.63
N ALA A 302 -12.38 -12.56 -1.65
CA ALA A 302 -13.81 -12.56 -1.95
C ALA A 302 -14.64 -13.12 -0.78
N GLU A 303 -14.19 -14.20 -0.15
CA GLU A 303 -14.82 -14.77 1.04
C GLU A 303 -14.74 -13.82 2.24
N TRP A 304 -13.58 -13.20 2.49
CA TRP A 304 -13.41 -12.25 3.58
C TRP A 304 -14.33 -11.04 3.39
N LEU A 305 -14.43 -10.48 2.17
CA LEU A 305 -15.34 -9.36 1.85
C LEU A 305 -16.80 -9.74 2.06
N LYS A 306 -17.18 -10.97 1.68
CA LYS A 306 -18.52 -11.51 1.92
C LYS A 306 -18.81 -11.60 3.42
N LYS A 307 -17.94 -12.25 4.20
CA LYS A 307 -18.06 -12.39 5.66
C LYS A 307 -18.09 -11.03 6.37
N ASN A 308 -17.28 -10.06 5.92
CA ASN A 308 -17.25 -8.71 6.48
C ASN A 308 -18.57 -7.98 6.24
N ARG A 309 -19.13 -8.08 5.03
CA ARG A 309 -20.41 -7.45 4.68
C ARG A 309 -21.58 -8.09 5.43
N GLU A 310 -21.67 -9.42 5.44
CA GLU A 310 -22.71 -10.16 6.15
C GLU A 310 -22.63 -9.90 7.65
N GLY A 311 -21.41 -9.93 8.23
CA GLY A 311 -21.19 -9.62 9.65
C GLY A 311 -21.64 -8.22 10.05
N LYS A 312 -21.32 -7.19 9.25
CA LYS A 312 -21.79 -5.82 9.47
C LYS A 312 -23.32 -5.75 9.37
N SER A 313 -23.90 -6.32 8.32
CA SER A 313 -25.35 -6.30 8.09
C SER A 313 -26.15 -6.97 9.22
N GLU A 314 -25.73 -8.14 9.70
CA GLU A 314 -26.43 -8.84 10.77
C GLU A 314 -26.26 -8.13 12.12
N MET A 315 -25.06 -7.63 12.43
CA MET A 315 -24.82 -6.87 13.65
C MET A 315 -25.64 -5.58 13.68
N ASP A 316 -25.66 -4.82 12.57
CA ASP A 316 -26.43 -3.59 12.45
C ASP A 316 -27.93 -3.86 12.57
N HIS A 317 -28.43 -4.93 11.93
CA HIS A 317 -29.83 -5.34 12.05
C HIS A 317 -30.23 -5.64 13.49
N ILE A 318 -29.44 -6.45 14.22
CA ILE A 318 -29.74 -6.78 15.61
C ILE A 318 -29.64 -5.52 16.48
N LEU A 319 -28.60 -4.70 16.29
CA LEU A 319 -28.40 -3.49 17.08
C LEU A 319 -29.55 -2.49 16.90
N SER A 320 -30.04 -2.29 15.68
CA SER A 320 -31.17 -1.39 15.39
C SER A 320 -32.49 -1.87 15.97
N ASN A 321 -32.70 -3.17 16.08
CA ASN A 321 -33.94 -3.76 16.59
C ASN A 321 -33.85 -4.24 18.05
N TRP A 322 -32.67 -4.15 18.68
CA TRP A 322 -32.39 -4.77 19.98
C TRP A 322 -33.39 -4.41 21.08
N SER A 323 -33.84 -3.15 21.08
CA SER A 323 -34.79 -2.64 22.06
C SER A 323 -36.18 -3.24 21.91
N THR A 324 -36.59 -3.62 20.70
CA THR A 324 -37.95 -4.08 20.39
C THR A 324 -38.04 -5.59 20.14
N MET A 325 -36.92 -6.27 19.90
CA MET A 325 -36.91 -7.71 19.62
C MET A 325 -37.53 -8.54 20.75
N VAL A 326 -38.53 -9.34 20.46
CA VAL A 326 -39.15 -10.30 21.38
C VAL A 326 -38.52 -11.69 21.22
N SER A 327 -38.87 -12.63 22.10
CA SER A 327 -38.32 -14.00 22.08
C SER A 327 -38.48 -14.71 20.73
N ARG A 328 -39.58 -14.45 20.01
CA ARG A 328 -39.81 -15.00 18.67
C ARG A 328 -38.75 -14.52 17.67
N ASP A 329 -38.41 -13.23 17.69
CA ASP A 329 -37.40 -12.66 16.79
C ASP A 329 -36.02 -13.28 17.04
N PHE A 330 -35.72 -13.61 18.30
CA PHE A 330 -34.49 -14.32 18.64
C PHE A 330 -34.45 -15.75 18.11
N ILE A 331 -35.58 -16.47 18.14
CA ILE A 331 -35.68 -17.81 17.56
C ILE A 331 -35.49 -17.74 16.04
N GLU A 332 -36.13 -16.78 15.37
CA GLU A 332 -35.98 -16.55 13.93
C GLU A 332 -34.52 -16.20 13.58
N MET A 333 -33.88 -15.34 14.37
CA MET A 333 -32.45 -15.02 14.22
C MET A 333 -31.56 -16.25 14.41
N LYS A 334 -31.81 -17.08 15.43
CA LYS A 334 -31.09 -18.33 15.68
C LYS A 334 -31.18 -19.27 14.47
N GLN A 335 -32.37 -19.43 13.91
CA GLN A 335 -32.61 -20.25 12.70
C GLN A 335 -31.87 -19.68 11.49
N LYS A 336 -31.95 -18.36 11.27
CA LYS A 336 -31.25 -17.68 10.17
C LYS A 336 -29.72 -17.85 10.25
N LEU A 337 -29.16 -17.81 11.47
CA LEU A 337 -27.73 -18.03 11.72
C LEU A 337 -27.31 -19.51 11.59
N GLY A 338 -28.26 -20.44 11.50
CA GLY A 338 -28.03 -21.88 11.35
C GLY A 338 -27.50 -22.56 12.61
N VAL A 339 -27.89 -22.09 13.81
CA VAL A 339 -27.41 -22.58 15.12
C VAL A 339 -28.50 -23.14 16.04
#